data_AF-A0A0F9LLD3-F1
#
_entry.id   AF-A0A0F9LLD3-F1
#
_cell.length_a   1.000
_cell.length_b   1.000
_cell.length_c   1.000
_cell.angle_alpha   90.00
_cell.angle_beta   90.00
_cell.angle_gamma   90.00
#
_symmetry.space_group_name_H-M   'P 1'
#
loop_
_entity.id
_entity.type
_entity.pdbx_description
1 polymer ?
#
loop_
_entity_poly.entity_id
_entity_poly.type
_entity_poly.pdbx_seq_one_letter_code
_entity_poly.pdbx_strand_id
1 'polypeptide(L)'
;MTHTPRTGPVTKEEIYAAAEALRERGTSVTQEAVRTECGNRGSQSTINKHLKAWRVEHEEITSRISREVTPEIELHSLDLIAKISEIFGLKADERCNQLEALNKAEIAKREKELDDACAEADQYHMSLGVAEERITQLSAALAASVAAGDQYLDEAKTLREKIVALEADREVNLLTIQQGQQQIERQKVQNDQALTSVGRLEGVASQLRDQLLEKGKQLTDATRIIGGYEESLMRANEEIACLSVQIRNLAKRHAGLELANTLLLGTRELRLPKPTGHDLVPRG
;
A
#
# COMPACT_ATOMS: atom_id res chain seq x y z
N MET A 1 -93.24 30.86 -42.71
CA MET A 1 -94.51 31.55 -42.98
C MET A 1 -95.43 31.34 -41.79
N THR A 2 -95.91 32.43 -41.22
CA THR A 2 -96.78 32.50 -40.05
C THR A 2 -98.19 32.07 -40.41
N HIS A 3 -98.62 30.88 -39.96
CA HIS A 3 -100.03 30.51 -39.99
C HIS A 3 -100.70 30.93 -38.68
N THR A 4 -101.49 31.99 -38.77
CA THR A 4 -102.49 32.36 -37.77
C THR A 4 -103.43 31.17 -37.50
N PRO A 5 -103.74 30.85 -36.23
CA PRO A 5 -104.73 29.83 -35.93
C PRO A 5 -106.10 30.35 -36.35
N ARG A 6 -106.59 29.91 -37.51
CA ARG A 6 -107.99 30.07 -37.91
C ARG A 6 -108.85 29.34 -36.87
N THR A 7 -109.61 30.03 -36.03
CA THR A 7 -110.53 29.40 -35.07
C THR A 7 -111.91 29.25 -35.71
N GLY A 8 -112.20 28.06 -36.23
CA GLY A 8 -113.50 27.66 -36.79
C GLY A 8 -113.60 26.14 -37.03
N PRO A 9 -114.77 25.58 -37.37
CA PRO A 9 -114.88 24.18 -37.81
C PRO A 9 -114.07 23.95 -39.10
N VAL A 10 -113.46 22.77 -39.25
CA VAL A 10 -112.66 22.41 -40.45
C VAL A 10 -113.61 21.99 -41.57
N THR A 11 -113.42 22.51 -42.77
CA THR A 11 -114.29 22.19 -43.92
C THR A 11 -113.81 20.95 -44.68
N LYS A 12 -114.67 20.41 -45.57
CA LYS A 12 -114.33 19.26 -46.43
C LYS A 12 -113.08 19.55 -47.29
N GLU A 13 -113.00 20.76 -47.83
CA GLU A 13 -111.94 21.22 -48.71
C GLU A 13 -110.60 21.32 -47.98
N GLU A 14 -110.60 21.80 -46.73
CA GLU A 14 -109.40 21.85 -45.89
C GLU A 14 -108.85 20.44 -45.60
N ILE A 15 -109.74 19.45 -45.36
CA ILE A 15 -109.35 18.05 -45.14
C ILE A 15 -108.79 17.41 -46.41
N TYR A 16 -109.40 17.69 -47.57
CA TYR A 16 -108.95 17.16 -48.86
C TYR A 16 -107.60 17.76 -49.26
N ALA A 17 -107.41 19.07 -49.09
CA ALA A 17 -106.13 19.73 -49.35
C ALA A 17 -105.01 19.21 -48.44
N ALA A 18 -105.31 18.98 -47.15
CA ALA A 18 -104.36 18.39 -46.20
C ALA A 18 -104.01 16.94 -46.56
N ALA A 19 -104.99 16.15 -46.98
CA ALA A 19 -104.78 14.77 -47.43
C ALA A 19 -103.92 14.71 -48.70
N GLU A 20 -104.16 15.61 -49.65
CA GLU A 20 -103.37 15.75 -50.87
C GLU A 20 -101.93 16.17 -50.59
N ALA A 21 -101.72 17.19 -49.74
CA ALA A 21 -100.38 17.63 -49.34
C ALA A 21 -99.58 16.53 -48.62
N LEU A 22 -100.25 15.64 -47.86
CA LEU A 22 -99.60 14.48 -47.26
C LEU A 22 -99.23 13.42 -48.31
N ARG A 23 -100.10 13.20 -49.31
CA ARG A 23 -99.84 12.29 -50.44
C ARG A 23 -98.67 12.77 -51.29
N GLU A 24 -98.64 14.05 -51.67
CA GLU A 24 -97.53 14.66 -52.44
C GLU A 24 -96.19 14.58 -51.70
N ARG A 25 -96.21 14.64 -50.37
CA ARG A 25 -95.02 14.46 -49.52
C ARG A 25 -94.62 12.99 -49.31
N GLY A 26 -95.33 12.03 -49.94
CA GLY A 26 -95.08 10.60 -49.76
C GLY A 26 -95.35 10.09 -48.34
N THR A 27 -96.06 10.85 -47.52
CA THR A 27 -96.38 10.51 -46.13
C THR A 27 -97.70 9.78 -46.08
N SER A 28 -97.81 8.77 -45.21
CA SER A 28 -99.06 8.03 -45.04
C SER A 28 -100.20 8.96 -44.61
N VAL A 29 -101.27 9.03 -45.40
CA VAL A 29 -102.41 9.92 -45.14
C VAL A 29 -103.29 9.33 -44.03
N THR A 30 -102.85 9.44 -42.78
CA THR A 30 -103.59 9.01 -41.59
C THR A 30 -104.47 10.13 -41.04
N GLN A 31 -105.51 9.75 -40.30
CA GLN A 31 -106.42 10.70 -39.66
C GLN A 31 -105.70 11.70 -38.74
N GLU A 32 -104.65 11.25 -38.06
CA GLU A 32 -103.85 12.06 -37.15
C GLU A 32 -102.88 12.99 -37.89
N ALA A 33 -102.29 12.52 -39.00
CA ALA A 33 -101.48 13.36 -39.87
C ALA A 33 -102.31 14.49 -40.50
N VAL A 34 -103.51 14.17 -40.99
CA VAL A 34 -104.44 15.17 -41.55
C VAL A 34 -104.88 16.18 -40.48
N ARG A 35 -105.18 15.70 -39.27
CA ARG A 35 -105.51 16.58 -38.14
C ARG A 35 -104.36 17.52 -37.80
N THR A 36 -103.14 17.02 -37.82
CA THR A 36 -101.92 17.81 -37.58
C THR A 36 -101.74 18.88 -38.66
N GLU A 37 -101.94 18.50 -39.92
CA GLU A 37 -101.80 19.43 -41.06
C GLU A 37 -102.90 20.52 -41.06
N CYS A 38 -104.10 20.19 -40.59
CA CYS A 38 -105.18 21.17 -40.35
C CYS A 38 -105.01 21.99 -39.06
N GLY A 39 -103.84 21.94 -38.40
CA GLY A 39 -103.54 22.72 -37.19
C GLY A 39 -104.26 22.20 -35.93
N ASN A 40 -104.44 20.89 -35.81
CA ASN A 40 -105.15 20.20 -34.72
C ASN A 40 -106.64 20.54 -34.54
N ARG A 41 -107.23 21.19 -35.55
CA ARG A 41 -108.64 21.58 -35.55
C ARG A 41 -109.56 20.47 -36.06
N GLY A 42 -110.85 20.63 -35.75
CA GLY A 42 -111.90 19.71 -36.21
C GLY A 42 -112.09 18.50 -35.31
N SER A 43 -113.29 17.92 -35.34
CA SER A 43 -113.57 16.69 -34.62
C SER A 43 -112.99 15.49 -35.39
N GLN A 44 -112.50 14.48 -34.65
CA GLN A 44 -112.00 13.24 -35.25
C GLN A 44 -113.05 12.56 -36.16
N SER A 45 -114.33 12.64 -35.79
CA SER A 45 -115.43 12.09 -36.59
C SER A 45 -115.58 12.79 -37.94
N THR A 46 -115.49 14.13 -37.95
CA THR A 46 -115.58 14.94 -39.18
C THR A 46 -114.40 14.67 -40.11
N ILE A 47 -113.18 14.63 -39.56
CA ILE A 47 -111.97 14.32 -40.32
C ILE A 47 -112.07 12.92 -40.91
N ASN A 48 -112.43 11.91 -40.13
CA ASN A 48 -112.54 10.54 -40.62
C ASN A 48 -113.63 10.39 -41.70
N LYS A 49 -114.78 11.06 -41.55
CA LYS A 49 -115.86 11.06 -42.55
C LYS A 49 -115.39 11.57 -43.90
N HIS A 50 -114.71 12.73 -43.93
CA HIS A 50 -114.24 13.32 -45.18
C HIS A 50 -112.97 12.64 -45.70
N LEU A 51 -112.07 12.19 -44.83
CA LEU A 51 -110.90 11.41 -45.21
C LEU A 51 -111.29 10.08 -45.86
N LYS A 52 -112.35 9.42 -45.38
CA LYS A 52 -112.87 8.21 -45.99
C LYS A 52 -113.45 8.48 -47.38
N ALA A 53 -114.17 9.59 -47.57
CA ALA A 53 -114.65 10.01 -48.89
C ALA A 53 -113.49 10.35 -49.83
N TRP A 54 -112.48 11.09 -49.35
CA TRP A 54 -111.26 11.41 -50.09
C TRP A 54 -110.50 10.14 -50.50
N ARG A 55 -110.33 9.17 -49.59
CA ARG A 55 -109.70 7.88 -49.90
C ARG A 55 -110.48 7.11 -50.95
N VAL A 56 -111.81 7.06 -50.89
CA VAL A 56 -112.60 6.39 -51.95
C VAL A 56 -112.40 7.08 -53.32
N GLU A 57 -112.22 8.40 -53.34
CA GLU A 57 -111.97 9.17 -54.57
C GLU A 57 -110.51 9.08 -55.07
N HIS A 58 -109.53 8.82 -54.19
CA HIS A 58 -108.08 8.89 -54.48
C HIS A 58 -107.34 7.55 -54.35
N GLU A 59 -107.99 6.51 -53.85
CA GLU A 59 -107.51 5.12 -53.82
C GLU A 59 -107.88 4.43 -55.14
N GLU A 60 -107.57 5.10 -56.25
CA GLU A 60 -107.27 4.42 -57.49
C GLU A 60 -105.80 3.97 -57.41
N ILE A 61 -105.59 2.66 -57.55
CA ILE A 61 -104.30 1.99 -57.82
C ILE A 61 -103.43 1.66 -56.57
N THR A 62 -103.98 0.86 -55.66
CA THR A 62 -103.23 -0.32 -55.15
C THR A 62 -103.99 -1.61 -55.45
N SER A 63 -104.58 -1.65 -56.65
CA SER A 63 -104.61 -2.91 -57.39
C SER A 63 -103.15 -3.36 -57.48
N ARG A 64 -102.74 -4.24 -56.57
CA ARG A 64 -101.59 -5.11 -56.78
C ARG A 64 -101.64 -5.49 -58.25
N ILE A 65 -100.62 -5.12 -59.00
CA ILE A 65 -100.35 -5.82 -60.25
C ILE A 65 -99.98 -7.25 -59.79
N SER A 66 -100.97 -8.06 -59.41
CA SER A 66 -100.96 -9.49 -59.66
C SER A 66 -101.08 -9.59 -61.17
N ARG A 67 -99.98 -9.25 -61.86
CA ARG A 67 -99.73 -9.87 -63.15
C ARG A 67 -99.67 -11.35 -62.81
N GLU A 68 -100.63 -12.11 -63.29
CA GLU A 68 -100.50 -13.56 -63.36
C GLU A 68 -99.13 -13.81 -63.99
N VAL A 69 -98.22 -14.35 -63.20
CA VAL A 69 -96.92 -14.77 -63.70
C VAL A 69 -97.23 -15.96 -64.58
N THR A 70 -97.04 -15.81 -65.89
CA THR A 70 -97.26 -16.94 -66.79
C THR A 70 -96.22 -18.04 -66.47
N PRO A 71 -96.53 -19.31 -66.71
CA PRO A 71 -95.58 -20.40 -66.49
C PRO A 71 -94.22 -20.16 -67.18
N GLU A 72 -94.20 -19.46 -68.32
CA GLU A 72 -92.94 -19.10 -68.99
C GLU A 72 -92.11 -18.07 -68.20
N ILE A 73 -92.74 -17.11 -67.53
CA ILE A 73 -92.04 -16.10 -66.71
C ILE A 73 -91.47 -16.75 -65.44
N GLU A 74 -92.21 -17.69 -64.82
CA GLU A 74 -91.72 -18.49 -63.69
C GLU A 74 -90.49 -19.33 -64.09
N LEU A 75 -90.58 -20.07 -65.21
CA LEU A 75 -89.47 -20.86 -65.75
C LEU A 75 -88.25 -19.99 -66.06
N HIS A 76 -88.44 -18.82 -66.68
CA HIS A 76 -87.34 -17.90 -66.98
C HIS A 76 -86.72 -17.31 -65.70
N SER A 77 -87.54 -17.00 -64.69
CA SER A 77 -87.05 -16.49 -63.41
C SER A 77 -86.22 -17.53 -62.64
N LEU A 78 -86.64 -18.80 -62.67
CA LEU A 78 -85.90 -19.92 -62.06
C LEU A 78 -84.58 -20.18 -62.81
N ASP A 79 -84.57 -20.13 -64.14
CA ASP A 79 -83.35 -20.21 -64.96
C ASP A 79 -82.38 -19.06 -64.66
N LEU A 80 -82.90 -17.83 -64.51
CA LEU A 80 -82.09 -16.67 -64.14
C LEU A 80 -81.48 -16.84 -62.74
N ILE A 81 -82.27 -17.31 -61.76
CA ILE A 81 -81.81 -17.58 -60.39
C ILE A 81 -80.74 -18.68 -60.39
N ALA A 82 -80.92 -19.74 -61.18
CA ALA A 82 -79.95 -20.82 -61.30
C ALA A 82 -78.62 -20.30 -61.88
N LYS A 83 -78.66 -19.53 -62.97
CA LYS A 83 -77.46 -18.91 -63.59
C LYS A 83 -76.76 -17.93 -62.64
N ILE A 84 -77.52 -17.12 -61.92
CA ILE A 84 -76.98 -16.19 -60.91
C ILE A 84 -76.30 -16.98 -59.79
N SER A 85 -76.94 -18.04 -59.29
CA SER A 85 -76.41 -18.88 -58.21
C SER A 85 -75.13 -19.61 -58.63
N GLU A 86 -75.07 -20.09 -59.87
CA GLU A 86 -73.87 -20.71 -60.44
C GLU A 86 -72.70 -19.70 -60.51
N ILE A 87 -72.94 -18.49 -61.02
CA ILE A 87 -71.92 -17.44 -61.11
C ILE A 87 -71.43 -17.01 -59.72
N PHE A 88 -72.35 -16.86 -58.74
CA PHE A 88 -71.97 -16.53 -57.37
C PHE A 88 -71.24 -17.68 -56.67
N GLY A 89 -71.63 -18.93 -56.92
CA GLY A 89 -70.93 -20.12 -56.42
C GLY A 89 -69.50 -20.19 -56.92
N LEU A 90 -69.30 -20.06 -58.24
CA LEU A 90 -67.95 -20.04 -58.84
C LEU A 90 -67.08 -18.91 -58.28
N LYS A 91 -67.64 -17.69 -58.11
CA LYS A 91 -66.92 -16.58 -57.49
C LYS A 91 -66.62 -16.80 -56.01
N ALA A 92 -67.52 -17.44 -55.27
CA ALA A 92 -67.31 -17.77 -53.87
C ALA A 92 -66.19 -18.81 -53.72
N ASP A 93 -66.19 -19.85 -54.55
CA ASP A 93 -65.15 -20.87 -54.58
C ASP A 93 -63.80 -20.29 -54.98
N GLU A 94 -63.76 -19.44 -56.01
CA GLU A 94 -62.53 -18.75 -56.41
C GLU A 94 -61.99 -17.88 -55.27
N ARG A 95 -62.87 -17.14 -54.58
CA ARG A 95 -62.47 -16.32 -53.43
C ARG A 95 -62.01 -17.18 -52.25
N CYS A 96 -62.64 -18.32 -52.00
CA CYS A 96 -62.25 -19.26 -50.95
C CYS A 96 -60.84 -19.82 -51.24
N ASN A 97 -60.61 -20.29 -52.46
CA ASN A 97 -59.30 -20.80 -52.90
C ASN A 97 -58.21 -19.72 -52.81
N GLN A 98 -58.52 -18.47 -53.17
CA GLN A 98 -57.58 -17.34 -53.00
C GLN A 98 -57.24 -17.09 -51.52
N LEU A 99 -58.23 -17.10 -50.64
CA LEU A 99 -58.02 -16.90 -49.21
C LEU A 99 -57.24 -18.05 -48.57
N GLU A 100 -57.52 -19.29 -48.96
CA GLU A 100 -56.77 -20.47 -48.51
C GLU A 100 -55.31 -20.41 -48.96
N ALA A 101 -55.05 -20.04 -50.22
CA ALA A 101 -53.70 -19.87 -50.73
C ALA A 101 -52.92 -18.77 -50.00
N LEU A 102 -53.57 -17.62 -49.74
CA LEU A 102 -52.98 -16.52 -48.97
C LEU A 102 -52.70 -16.93 -47.52
N ASN A 103 -53.65 -17.59 -46.85
CA ASN A 103 -53.45 -18.07 -45.49
C ASN A 103 -52.32 -19.09 -45.40
N LYS A 104 -52.24 -20.03 -46.36
CA LYS A 104 -51.15 -21.01 -46.41
C LYS A 104 -49.79 -20.35 -46.62
N ALA A 105 -49.73 -19.32 -47.47
CA ALA A 105 -48.49 -18.56 -47.68
C ALA A 105 -48.08 -17.77 -46.42
N GLU A 106 -49.02 -17.14 -45.72
CA GLU A 106 -48.73 -16.42 -44.47
C GLU A 106 -48.32 -17.38 -43.36
N ILE A 107 -48.97 -18.54 -43.21
CA ILE A 107 -48.57 -19.58 -42.25
C ILE A 107 -47.13 -20.03 -42.52
N ALA A 108 -46.80 -20.38 -43.76
CA ALA A 108 -45.45 -20.80 -44.13
C ALA A 108 -44.39 -19.70 -43.86
N LYS A 109 -44.77 -18.43 -44.07
CA LYS A 109 -43.90 -17.29 -43.75
C LYS A 109 -43.67 -17.17 -42.24
N ARG A 110 -44.73 -17.27 -41.44
CA ARG A 110 -44.64 -17.19 -39.96
C ARG A 110 -43.90 -18.36 -39.34
N GLU A 111 -44.09 -19.57 -39.88
CA GLU A 111 -43.33 -20.75 -39.47
C GLU A 111 -41.84 -20.54 -39.72
N LYS A 112 -41.46 -20.01 -40.89
CA LYS A 112 -40.06 -19.68 -41.17
C LYS A 112 -39.50 -18.60 -40.24
N GLU A 113 -40.25 -17.52 -39.99
CA GLU A 113 -39.84 -16.47 -39.04
C GLU A 113 -39.65 -17.03 -37.62
N LEU A 114 -40.50 -17.99 -37.22
CA LEU A 114 -40.39 -18.67 -35.93
C LEU A 114 -39.13 -19.56 -35.86
N ASP A 115 -38.85 -20.32 -36.91
CA ASP A 115 -37.66 -21.18 -36.99
C ASP A 115 -36.37 -20.33 -36.95
N ASP A 116 -36.33 -19.24 -37.72
CA ASP A 116 -35.20 -18.31 -37.75
C ASP A 116 -34.99 -17.67 -36.36
N ALA A 117 -36.07 -17.26 -35.67
CA ALA A 117 -35.99 -16.70 -34.33
C ALA A 117 -35.56 -17.74 -33.27
N CYS A 118 -35.99 -19.00 -33.39
CA CYS A 118 -35.53 -20.08 -32.52
C CYS A 118 -34.02 -20.32 -32.69
N ALA A 119 -33.54 -20.36 -33.93
CA ALA A 119 -32.12 -20.53 -34.22
C ALA A 119 -31.26 -19.37 -33.65
N GLU A 120 -31.75 -18.14 -33.75
CA GLU A 120 -31.09 -16.96 -33.17
C GLU A 120 -31.08 -17.02 -31.62
N ALA A 121 -32.18 -17.45 -31.00
CA ALA A 121 -32.27 -17.62 -29.55
C ALA A 121 -31.28 -18.69 -29.03
N ASP A 122 -31.15 -19.82 -29.74
CA ASP A 122 -30.17 -20.86 -29.42
C ASP A 122 -28.73 -20.33 -29.53
N GLN A 123 -28.44 -19.55 -30.58
CA GLN A 123 -27.14 -18.91 -30.75
C GLN A 123 -26.81 -17.95 -29.60
N TYR A 124 -27.78 -17.13 -29.18
CA TYR A 124 -27.60 -16.25 -28.03
C TYR A 124 -27.38 -17.03 -26.73
N HIS A 125 -28.14 -18.11 -26.49
CA HIS A 125 -27.96 -18.95 -25.31
C HIS A 125 -26.56 -19.57 -25.27
N MET A 126 -26.04 -20.06 -26.39
CA MET A 126 -24.67 -20.58 -26.45
C MET A 126 -23.64 -19.48 -26.16
N SER A 127 -23.81 -18.29 -26.75
CA SER A 127 -22.90 -17.17 -26.52
C SER A 127 -22.91 -16.68 -25.06
N LEU A 128 -24.09 -16.71 -24.42
CA LEU A 128 -24.26 -16.39 -23.01
C LEU A 128 -23.51 -17.38 -22.12
N GLY A 129 -23.63 -18.69 -22.39
CA GLY A 129 -22.90 -19.72 -21.65
C GLY A 129 -21.38 -19.54 -21.74
N VAL A 130 -20.84 -19.21 -22.91
CA VAL A 130 -19.41 -18.90 -23.09
C VAL A 130 -19.00 -17.64 -22.32
N ALA A 131 -19.84 -16.61 -22.32
CA ALA A 131 -19.57 -15.38 -21.59
C ALA A 131 -19.59 -15.61 -20.07
N GLU A 132 -20.55 -16.38 -19.56
CA GLU A 132 -20.65 -16.78 -18.15
C GLU A 132 -19.41 -17.57 -17.73
N GLU A 133 -18.99 -18.56 -18.52
CA GLU A 133 -17.78 -19.32 -18.25
C GLU A 133 -16.55 -18.40 -18.19
N ARG A 134 -16.44 -17.45 -19.14
CA ARG A 134 -15.33 -16.49 -19.13
C ARG A 134 -15.35 -15.55 -17.92
N ILE A 135 -16.52 -15.15 -17.44
CA ILE A 135 -16.68 -14.37 -16.21
C ILE A 135 -16.20 -15.19 -15.00
N THR A 136 -16.54 -16.48 -14.92
CA THR A 136 -16.07 -17.35 -13.82
C THR A 136 -14.55 -17.53 -13.85
N GLN A 137 -13.95 -17.69 -15.03
CA GLN A 137 -12.50 -17.82 -15.18
C GLN A 137 -11.78 -16.52 -14.78
N LEU A 138 -12.26 -15.37 -15.25
CA LEU A 138 -11.66 -14.07 -14.93
C LEU A 138 -11.81 -13.71 -13.46
N SER A 139 -12.95 -14.02 -12.83
CA SER A 139 -13.15 -13.78 -11.40
C SER A 139 -12.24 -14.67 -10.54
N ALA A 140 -12.04 -15.94 -10.93
CA ALA A 140 -11.07 -16.82 -10.27
C ALA A 140 -9.63 -16.32 -10.43
N ALA A 141 -9.25 -15.87 -11.64
CA ALA A 141 -7.92 -15.31 -11.90
C ALA A 141 -7.68 -14.02 -11.11
N LEU A 142 -8.69 -13.16 -11.00
CA LEU A 142 -8.62 -11.95 -10.19
C LEU A 142 -8.44 -12.28 -8.71
N ALA A 143 -9.21 -13.23 -8.17
CA ALA A 143 -9.06 -13.68 -6.79
C ALA A 143 -7.66 -14.25 -6.51
N ALA A 144 -7.12 -15.05 -7.43
CA ALA A 144 -5.75 -15.58 -7.32
C ALA A 144 -4.70 -14.46 -7.37
N SER A 145 -4.87 -13.47 -8.24
CA SER A 145 -3.98 -12.31 -8.31
C SER A 145 -4.02 -11.46 -7.05
N VAL A 146 -5.19 -11.28 -6.43
CA VAL A 146 -5.34 -10.56 -5.16
C VAL A 146 -4.62 -11.33 -4.04
N ALA A 147 -4.84 -12.63 -3.93
CA ALA A 147 -4.17 -13.47 -2.92
C ALA A 147 -2.64 -13.45 -3.06
N ALA A 148 -2.12 -13.50 -4.30
CA ALA A 148 -0.69 -13.34 -4.54
C ALA A 148 -0.18 -11.94 -4.13
N GLY A 149 -0.96 -10.89 -4.41
CA GLY A 149 -0.66 -9.53 -3.97
C GLY A 149 -0.56 -9.40 -2.45
N ASP A 150 -1.50 -9.99 -1.72
CA ASP A 150 -1.49 -10.01 -0.24
C ASP A 150 -0.26 -10.76 0.30
N GLN A 151 0.11 -11.88 -0.31
CA GLN A 151 1.33 -12.61 0.05
C GLN A 151 2.58 -11.75 -0.13
N TYR A 152 2.73 -11.05 -1.26
CA TYR A 152 3.87 -10.17 -1.49
C TYR A 152 3.90 -8.99 -0.51
N LEU A 153 2.73 -8.48 -0.11
CA LEU A 153 2.63 -7.42 0.89
C LEU A 153 3.15 -7.89 2.26
N ASP A 154 2.80 -9.11 2.68
CA ASP A 154 3.25 -9.68 3.95
C ASP A 154 4.74 -10.03 3.93
N GLU A 155 5.26 -10.53 2.80
CA GLU A 155 6.70 -10.69 2.58
C GLU A 155 7.44 -9.35 2.67
N ALA A 156 6.90 -8.29 2.07
CA ALA A 156 7.48 -6.95 2.12
C ALA A 156 7.49 -6.37 3.54
N LYS A 157 6.43 -6.58 4.34
CA LYS A 157 6.42 -6.20 5.77
C LYS A 157 7.51 -6.94 6.54
N THR A 158 7.62 -8.25 6.35
CA THR A 158 8.63 -9.10 7.00
C THR A 158 10.05 -8.65 6.64
N LEU A 159 10.31 -8.34 5.36
CA LEU A 159 11.61 -7.83 4.93
C LEU A 159 11.90 -6.45 5.52
N ARG A 160 10.89 -5.58 5.64
CA ARG A 160 11.06 -4.27 6.26
C ARG A 160 11.41 -4.38 7.74
N GLU A 161 10.78 -5.28 8.47
CA GLU A 161 11.13 -5.57 9.87
C GLU A 161 12.57 -6.07 10.00
N LYS A 162 13.00 -6.97 9.11
CA LYS A 162 14.40 -7.44 9.07
C LYS A 162 15.40 -6.32 8.79
N ILE A 163 15.07 -5.39 7.90
CA ILE A 163 15.93 -4.23 7.61
C ILE A 163 16.08 -3.36 8.86
N VAL A 164 14.98 -3.05 9.56
CA VAL A 164 15.01 -2.26 10.80
C VAL A 164 15.85 -2.95 11.88
N ALA A 165 15.72 -4.27 12.03
CA ALA A 165 16.55 -5.03 12.97
C ALA A 165 18.05 -4.96 12.61
N LEU A 166 18.39 -5.13 11.33
CA LEU A 166 19.77 -5.03 10.86
C LEU A 166 20.35 -3.62 11.00
N GLU A 167 19.54 -2.58 10.85
CA GLU A 167 19.94 -1.19 11.08
C GLU A 167 20.25 -0.94 12.56
N ALA A 168 19.43 -1.46 13.47
CA ALA A 168 19.69 -1.39 14.91
C ALA A 168 20.97 -2.14 15.30
N ASP A 169 21.17 -3.36 14.79
CA ASP A 169 22.39 -4.15 15.02
C ASP A 169 23.63 -3.42 14.48
N ARG A 170 23.52 -2.78 13.31
CA ARG A 170 24.60 -1.98 12.74
C ARG A 170 24.96 -0.80 13.63
N GLU A 171 23.98 -0.10 14.21
CA GLU A 171 24.21 1.02 15.11
C GLU A 171 24.93 0.57 16.40
N VAL A 172 24.48 -0.53 17.00
CA VAL A 172 25.16 -1.13 18.17
C VAL A 172 26.60 -1.52 17.85
N ASN A 173 26.83 -2.13 16.69
CA ASN A 173 28.18 -2.49 16.24
C ASN A 173 29.08 -1.27 16.03
N LEU A 174 28.55 -0.18 15.44
CA LEU A 174 29.29 1.07 15.28
C LEU A 174 29.68 1.69 16.63
N LEU A 175 28.76 1.71 17.59
CA LEU A 175 29.05 2.18 18.95
C LEU A 175 30.12 1.32 19.63
N THR A 176 30.03 0.00 19.47
CA THR A 176 31.02 -0.94 20.01
C THR A 176 32.41 -0.71 19.42
N ILE A 177 32.50 -0.49 18.10
CA ILE A 177 33.76 -0.16 17.42
C ILE A 177 34.32 1.17 17.93
N GLN A 178 33.49 2.19 18.09
CA GLN A 178 33.92 3.49 18.62
C GLN A 178 34.45 3.38 20.06
N GLN A 179 33.76 2.61 20.91
CA GLN A 179 34.24 2.33 22.27
C GLN A 179 35.58 1.59 22.26
N GLY A 180 35.72 0.56 21.41
CA GLY A 180 36.97 -0.16 21.23
C GLY A 180 38.11 0.75 20.78
N GLN A 181 37.87 1.66 19.83
CA GLN A 181 38.85 2.65 19.38
C GLN A 181 39.29 3.59 20.50
N GLN A 182 38.34 4.09 21.31
CA GLN A 182 38.67 4.93 22.47
C GLN A 182 39.52 4.17 23.50
N GLN A 183 39.22 2.88 23.73
CA GLN A 183 40.00 2.06 24.66
C GLN A 183 41.42 1.81 24.13
N ILE A 184 41.58 1.51 22.84
CA ILE A 184 42.89 1.37 22.19
C ILE A 184 43.70 2.66 22.34
N GLU A 185 43.08 3.81 22.12
CA GLU A 185 43.78 5.10 22.23
C GLU A 185 44.24 5.38 23.66
N ARG A 186 43.40 5.06 24.67
CA ARG A 186 43.82 5.14 26.08
C ARG A 186 45.00 4.21 26.39
N GLN A 187 44.97 2.98 25.87
CA GLN A 187 46.07 2.03 26.04
C GLN A 187 47.37 2.51 25.39
N LYS A 188 47.30 3.13 24.20
CA LYS A 188 48.48 3.74 23.56
C LYS A 188 49.09 4.82 24.44
N VAL A 189 48.28 5.76 24.94
CA VAL A 189 48.77 6.83 25.83
C VAL A 189 49.42 6.25 27.10
N GLN A 190 48.82 5.21 27.69
CA GLN A 190 49.42 4.52 28.85
C GLN A 190 50.75 3.85 28.50
N ASN A 191 50.84 3.19 27.34
CA ASN A 191 52.07 2.57 26.87
C ASN A 191 53.17 3.61 26.59
N ASP A 192 52.83 4.76 26.00
CA ASP A 192 53.79 5.84 25.73
C ASP A 192 54.33 6.45 27.04
N GLN A 193 53.47 6.59 28.05
CA GLN A 193 53.87 7.01 29.40
C GLN A 193 54.80 5.98 30.04
N ALA A 194 54.47 4.68 29.93
CA ALA A 194 55.31 3.60 30.43
C ALA A 194 56.68 3.58 29.72
N LEU A 195 56.72 3.69 28.39
CA LEU A 195 57.94 3.82 27.59
C LEU A 195 58.80 5.01 28.03
N THR A 196 58.18 6.17 28.24
CA THR A 196 58.87 7.36 28.75
C THR A 196 59.48 7.10 30.14
N SER A 197 58.75 6.42 31.03
CA SER A 197 59.25 6.08 32.36
C SER A 197 60.42 5.09 32.31
N VAL A 198 60.36 4.09 31.41
CA VAL A 198 61.45 3.14 31.17
C VAL A 198 62.68 3.88 30.66
N GLY A 199 62.56 4.76 29.67
CA GLY A 199 63.69 5.56 29.18
C GLY A 199 64.34 6.43 30.27
N ARG A 200 63.56 6.97 31.22
CA ARG A 200 64.10 7.68 32.39
C ARG A 200 64.89 6.75 33.31
N LEU A 201 64.35 5.56 33.60
CA LEU A 201 65.02 4.56 34.43
C LEU A 201 66.31 4.06 33.78
N GLU A 202 66.32 3.85 32.46
CA GLU A 202 67.53 3.51 31.70
C GLU A 202 68.60 4.61 31.78
N GLY A 203 68.17 5.88 31.72
CA GLY A 203 69.05 7.03 31.95
C GLY A 203 69.67 7.03 33.35
N VAL A 204 68.87 6.82 34.39
CA VAL A 204 69.36 6.71 35.79
C VAL A 204 70.29 5.51 35.95
N ALA A 205 69.95 4.35 35.37
CA ALA A 205 70.78 3.15 35.42
C ALA A 205 72.14 3.37 34.75
N SER A 206 72.18 4.12 33.64
CA SER A 206 73.43 4.50 32.96
C SER A 206 74.27 5.43 33.81
N GLN A 207 73.67 6.46 34.42
CA GLN A 207 74.38 7.36 35.35
C GLN A 207 74.96 6.61 36.56
N LEU A 208 74.19 5.69 37.15
CA LEU A 208 74.66 4.87 38.27
C LEU A 208 75.82 3.95 37.84
N ARG A 209 75.77 3.41 36.62
CA ARG A 209 76.86 2.60 36.05
C ARG A 209 78.14 3.42 35.89
N ASP A 210 78.03 4.63 35.36
CA ASP A 210 79.18 5.53 35.20
C ASP A 210 79.76 5.94 36.56
N GLN A 211 78.91 6.26 37.55
CA GLN A 211 79.33 6.54 38.92
C GLN A 211 80.05 5.35 39.56
N LEU A 212 79.54 4.13 39.39
CA LEU A 212 80.19 2.92 39.88
C LEU A 212 81.56 2.70 39.24
N LEU A 213 81.68 2.95 37.93
CA LEU A 213 82.94 2.81 37.22
C LEU A 213 83.97 3.85 37.69
N GLU A 214 83.54 5.09 37.91
CA GLU A 214 84.37 6.15 38.47
C GLU A 214 84.80 5.86 39.91
N LYS A 215 83.88 5.39 40.75
CA LYS A 215 84.20 4.95 42.12
C LYS A 215 85.15 3.75 42.12
N GLY A 216 85.01 2.82 41.16
CA GLY A 216 85.94 1.72 40.95
C GLY A 216 87.36 2.18 40.62
N LYS A 217 87.51 3.20 39.76
CA LYS A 217 88.82 3.82 39.49
C LYS A 217 89.40 4.48 40.75
N GLN A 218 88.61 5.29 41.46
CA GLN A 218 89.03 5.92 42.72
C GLN A 218 89.51 4.89 43.74
N LEU A 219 88.79 3.76 43.87
CA LEU A 219 89.19 2.66 44.76
C LEU A 219 90.49 1.99 44.29
N THR A 220 90.67 1.79 42.99
CA THR A 220 91.89 1.22 42.41
C THR A 220 93.10 2.11 42.67
N ASP A 221 92.95 3.43 42.47
CA ASP A 221 93.99 4.41 42.75
C ASP A 221 94.31 4.49 44.25
N ALA A 222 93.30 4.47 45.12
CA ALA A 222 93.51 4.41 46.57
C ALA A 222 94.26 3.14 46.98
N THR A 223 93.91 2.00 46.40
CA THR A 223 94.62 0.72 46.63
C THR A 223 96.09 0.81 46.19
N ARG A 224 96.37 1.44 45.04
CA ARG A 224 97.74 1.67 44.56
C ARG A 224 98.54 2.54 45.53
N ILE A 225 97.93 3.62 46.03
CA ILE A 225 98.56 4.53 47.01
C ILE A 225 98.88 3.77 48.30
N ILE A 226 97.92 2.98 48.82
CA ILE A 226 98.14 2.14 50.02
C ILE A 226 99.31 1.18 49.80
N GLY A 227 99.34 0.46 48.66
CA GLY A 227 100.46 -0.42 48.34
C GLY A 227 101.82 0.30 48.30
N GLY A 228 101.86 1.53 47.76
CA GLY A 228 103.07 2.37 47.79
C GLY A 228 103.49 2.78 49.21
N TYR A 229 102.53 3.06 50.09
CA TYR A 229 102.80 3.31 51.51
C TYR A 229 103.29 2.03 52.21
N GLU A 230 102.69 0.87 51.94
CA GLU A 230 103.12 -0.42 52.49
C GLU A 230 104.57 -0.75 52.09
N GLU A 231 104.94 -0.56 50.83
CA GLU A 231 106.33 -0.70 50.35
C GLU A 231 107.30 0.28 51.03
N SER A 232 106.88 1.54 51.19
CA SER A 232 107.68 2.56 51.89
C SER A 232 107.89 2.19 53.36
N LEU A 233 106.85 1.66 54.01
CA LEU A 233 106.88 1.24 55.40
C LEU A 233 107.76 -0.02 55.57
N MET A 234 107.73 -0.96 54.63
CA MET A 234 108.67 -2.08 54.59
C MET A 234 110.12 -1.61 54.48
N ARG A 235 110.44 -0.68 53.57
CA ARG A 235 111.79 -0.10 53.44
C ARG A 235 112.23 0.62 54.73
N ALA A 236 111.36 1.41 55.33
CA ALA A 236 111.65 2.08 56.59
C ALA A 236 111.90 1.06 57.72
N ASN A 237 111.10 -0.01 57.79
CA ASN A 237 111.31 -1.09 58.77
C ASN A 237 112.64 -1.84 58.55
N GLU A 238 113.02 -2.11 57.30
CA GLU A 238 114.33 -2.68 56.95
C GLU A 238 115.48 -1.75 57.37
N GLU A 239 115.35 -0.44 57.12
CA GLU A 239 116.34 0.56 57.52
C GLU A 239 116.45 0.65 59.04
N ILE A 240 115.32 0.66 59.77
CA ILE A 240 115.28 0.59 61.23
C ILE A 240 115.98 -0.68 61.73
N ALA A 241 115.76 -1.84 61.08
CA ALA A 241 116.43 -3.08 61.45
C ALA A 241 117.95 -2.98 61.23
N CYS A 242 118.40 -2.42 60.12
CA CYS A 242 119.81 -2.16 59.81
C CYS A 242 120.46 -1.21 60.83
N LEU A 243 119.81 -0.07 61.10
CA LEU A 243 120.26 0.91 62.10
C LEU A 243 120.29 0.29 63.50
N SER A 244 119.31 -0.54 63.85
CA SER A 244 119.29 -1.26 65.13
C SER A 244 120.50 -2.19 65.30
N VAL A 245 120.94 -2.86 64.22
CA VAL A 245 122.17 -3.66 64.22
C VAL A 245 123.41 -2.78 64.37
N GLN A 246 123.47 -1.64 63.66
CA GLN A 246 124.58 -0.69 63.79
C GLN A 246 124.70 -0.10 65.20
N ILE A 247 123.58 0.35 65.78
CA ILE A 247 123.52 0.84 67.16
C ILE A 247 123.98 -0.26 68.12
N ARG A 248 123.53 -1.50 67.95
CA ARG A 248 124.00 -2.63 68.78
C ARG A 248 125.51 -2.85 68.67
N ASN A 249 126.07 -2.73 67.46
CA ASN A 249 127.52 -2.85 67.24
C ASN A 249 128.30 -1.68 67.83
N LEU A 250 127.79 -0.45 67.71
CA LEU A 250 128.37 0.73 68.34
C LEU A 250 128.29 0.67 69.86
N ALA A 251 127.17 0.22 70.42
CA ALA A 251 127.02 -0.01 71.86
C ALA A 251 128.03 -1.07 72.35
N LYS A 252 128.24 -2.16 71.60
CA LYS A 252 129.31 -3.13 71.90
C LYS A 252 130.70 -2.50 71.85
N ARG A 253 130.99 -1.64 70.87
CA ARG A 253 132.26 -0.90 70.80
C ARG A 253 132.42 0.10 71.94
N HIS A 254 131.37 0.84 72.30
CA HIS A 254 131.37 1.79 73.39
C HIS A 254 131.55 1.09 74.74
N ALA A 255 130.84 -0.02 74.98
CA ALA A 255 131.08 -0.86 76.15
C ALA A 255 132.52 -1.40 76.19
N GLY A 256 133.08 -1.79 75.04
CA GLY A 256 134.49 -2.16 74.95
C GLY A 256 135.45 -1.00 75.26
N LEU A 257 135.12 0.23 74.84
CA LEU A 257 135.88 1.45 75.14
C LEU A 257 135.71 1.92 76.59
N GLU A 258 134.53 1.82 77.18
CA GLU A 258 134.28 2.11 78.59
C GLU A 258 135.03 1.12 79.49
N LEU A 259 135.08 -0.17 79.12
CA LEU A 259 135.92 -1.16 79.79
C LEU A 259 137.41 -0.76 79.72
N ALA A 260 137.86 -0.26 78.57
CA ALA A 260 139.22 0.26 78.40
C ALA A 260 139.45 1.55 79.22
N ASN A 261 138.44 2.41 79.37
CA ASN A 261 138.53 3.67 80.10
C ASN A 261 138.47 3.45 81.64
N THR A 262 137.70 2.47 82.11
CA THR A 262 137.72 2.01 83.52
C THR A 262 139.04 1.34 83.87
N LEU A 263 139.67 0.63 82.92
CA LEU A 263 141.04 0.15 83.07
C LEU A 263 142.09 1.28 83.11
N LEU A 264 141.81 2.46 82.52
CA LEU A 264 142.72 3.61 82.48
C LEU A 264 142.54 4.61 83.64
N LEU A 265 141.36 4.70 84.27
CA LEU A 265 141.06 5.65 85.36
C LEU A 265 141.00 5.02 86.76
N GLY A 266 141.27 3.72 86.89
CA GLY A 266 141.27 2.97 88.15
C GLY A 266 142.55 3.04 89.00
N THR A 267 143.53 3.89 88.69
CA THR A 267 144.82 3.96 89.43
C THR A 267 145.29 5.38 89.75
N ARG A 268 144.51 6.15 90.51
CA ARG A 268 145.08 7.27 91.30
C ARG A 268 144.21 7.63 92.52
N GLU A 269 144.75 7.31 93.70
CA GLU A 269 144.21 7.62 95.02
C GLU A 269 144.42 9.09 95.44
N LEU A 270 143.35 9.66 96.01
CA LEU A 270 143.21 10.47 97.23
C LEU A 270 143.94 11.82 97.42
N ARG A 271 143.14 12.91 97.54
CA ARG A 271 143.04 13.76 98.76
C ARG A 271 141.89 14.79 98.67
N LEU A 272 141.11 14.89 99.75
CA LEU A 272 140.08 15.92 100.06
C LEU A 272 140.69 17.31 100.29
N PRO A 273 139.88 18.39 100.22
CA PRO A 273 139.39 19.01 101.47
C PRO A 273 137.90 19.44 101.45
N LYS A 274 137.25 19.36 102.62
CA LYS A 274 135.96 20.01 103.01
C LYS A 274 136.22 21.51 103.38
N PRO A 275 135.24 22.31 103.84
CA PRO A 275 133.88 22.64 103.34
C PRO A 275 133.58 24.17 103.40
N THR A 276 132.57 24.67 102.69
CA THR A 276 131.76 25.89 102.98
C THR A 276 130.69 25.96 101.88
N GLY A 277 129.38 26.05 102.11
CA GLY A 277 128.66 26.90 103.07
C GLY A 277 128.00 28.03 102.27
N HIS A 278 126.67 28.15 102.40
CA HIS A 278 125.81 29.26 101.96
C HIS A 278 125.60 29.45 100.44
N ASP A 279 124.47 29.90 99.92
CA ASP A 279 123.07 30.02 100.36
C ASP A 279 122.31 30.65 99.16
N LEU A 280 120.99 30.47 99.15
CA LEU A 280 120.00 31.45 98.64
C LEU A 280 119.92 31.73 97.12
N VAL A 281 118.88 31.28 96.40
CA VAL A 281 117.50 31.89 96.27
C VAL A 281 117.40 32.73 94.95
N PRO A 282 116.22 33.07 94.40
CA PRO A 282 115.72 32.46 93.17
C PRO A 282 115.33 33.55 92.14
N ARG A 283 114.40 33.20 91.25
CA ARG A 283 113.53 34.03 90.40
C ARG A 283 114.07 34.40 89.02
N GLY A 284 113.23 34.07 88.03
CA GLY A 284 113.36 34.33 86.61
C GLY A 284 112.67 33.22 85.85
#